data_AF-A0A225W044-F1
#
_entry.id   AF-A0A225W044-F1
#
_cell.length_a   1.000
_cell.length_b   1.000
_cell.length_c   1.000
_cell.angle_alpha   90.00
_cell.angle_beta   90.00
_cell.angle_gamma   90.00
#
_symmetry.space_group_name_H-M   'P 1'
#
loop_
_entity.id
_entity.type
_entity.pdbx_description
1 polymer ?
#
loop_
_entity_poly.entity_id
_entity_poly.type
_entity_poly.pdbx_seq_one_letter_code
_entity_poly.pdbx_strand_id
1 'polypeptide(L)' 'MSLVDVAVLNAYIVLKETQKRNGGKPSTHVEFILKLHSEMLPLSERDFVIALRLPSTGSILPPLAQSHEAQECPEY' A
#
# COMPACT_ATOMS: atom_id res chain seq x y z
N MET A 1 -2.00 6.14 -15.40
CA MET A 1 -2.21 6.41 -13.97
C MET A 1 -0.90 6.84 -13.37
N SER A 2 -0.91 7.88 -12.54
CA SER A 2 0.27 8.36 -11.82
C SER A 2 0.56 7.47 -10.60
N LEU A 3 1.76 7.58 -10.04
CA LEU A 3 2.12 6.91 -8.78
C LEU A 3 1.18 7.34 -7.63
N VAL A 4 0.75 8.60 -7.64
CA VAL A 4 -0.17 9.15 -6.64
C VAL A 4 -1.52 8.46 -6.71
N ASP A 5 -2.06 8.25 -7.92
CA ASP A 5 -3.36 7.57 -8.10
C ASP A 5 -3.32 6.16 -7.50
N VAL A 6 -2.23 5.42 -7.72
CA VAL A 6 -2.03 4.07 -7.19
C VAL A 6 -1.88 4.09 -5.66
N ALA A 7 -1.12 5.04 -5.12
CA ALA A 7 -0.93 5.18 -3.68
C ALA A 7 -2.25 5.49 -2.95
N VAL A 8 -3.06 6.40 -3.51
CA VAL A 8 -4.37 6.77 -2.98
C VAL A 8 -5.33 5.58 -3.00
N LEU A 9 -5.34 4.81 -4.09
CA LEU A 9 -6.16 3.59 -4.18
C LEU A 9 -5.73 2.54 -3.16
N ASN A 10 -4.42 2.31 -3.01
CA ASN A 10 -3.89 1.36 -2.03
C ASN A 10 -4.27 1.76 -0.59
N ALA A 11 -4.14 3.04 -0.25
CA ALA A 11 -4.54 3.56 1.06
C ALA A 11 -6.05 3.37 1.31
N TYR A 12 -6.89 3.60 0.29
CA TYR A 12 -8.34 3.36 0.39
C TYR A 12 -8.68 1.89 0.63
N ILE A 13 -8.01 0.96 -0.09
CA ILE A 13 -8.21 -0.48 0.10
C ILE A 13 -7.87 -0.88 1.54
N VAL A 14 -6.72 -0.43 2.05
CA VAL A 14 -6.29 -0.72 3.42
C VAL A 14 -7.27 -0.18 4.46
N LEU A 15 -7.77 1.05 4.27
CA LEU A 15 -8.78 1.64 5.14
C LEU A 15 -10.05 0.78 5.16
N LYS A 16 -10.56 0.40 4.00
CA LYS A 16 -11.78 -0.38 3.85
C LYS A 16 -11.67 -1.76 4.52
N GLU A 17 -10.56 -2.46 4.30
CA GLU A 17 -10.32 -3.76 4.94
C GLU A 17 -10.20 -3.64 6.46
N THR A 18 -9.60 -2.56 6.96
CA THR A 18 -9.50 -2.29 8.40
C THR A 18 -10.87 -2.01 9.01
N GLN A 19 -11.71 -1.20 8.36
CA GLN A 19 -13.07 -0.92 8.82
C GLN A 19 -13.95 -2.17 8.83
N LYS A 20 -13.85 -2.99 7.77
CA LYS A 20 -14.53 -4.30 7.69
C LYS A 20 -14.12 -5.22 8.84
N ARG A 21 -12.82 -5.33 9.14
CA ARG A 21 -12.31 -6.13 10.26
C ARG A 21 -12.83 -5.63 11.61
N ASN A 22 -12.96 -4.33 11.79
CA ASN A 22 -13.34 -3.73 13.07
C ASN A 22 -14.86 -3.53 13.23
N GLY A 23 -15.68 -3.97 12.27
CA GLY A 23 -17.13 -3.76 12.28
C GLY A 23 -17.56 -2.29 12.12
N GLY A 24 -16.66 -1.43 11.64
CA GLY A 24 -16.92 -0.01 11.41
C GLY A 24 -17.80 0.23 10.19
N LYS A 25 -18.51 1.37 10.17
CA LYS A 25 -19.26 1.81 8.99
C LYS A 25 -18.29 2.08 7.84
N PRO A 26 -18.46 1.43 6.67
CA PRO A 26 -17.59 1.64 5.53
C PRO A 26 -17.67 3.08 5.05
N SER A 27 -16.53 3.78 5.03
CA SER A 27 -16.39 5.08 4.38
C SER A 27 -16.51 4.92 2.86
N THR A 28 -17.25 5.83 2.24
CA THR A 28 -17.31 5.91 0.77
C THR A 28 -15.98 6.43 0.22
N HIS A 29 -15.74 6.18 -1.07
CA HIS A 29 -14.54 6.70 -1.74
C HIS A 29 -14.45 8.24 -1.67
N VAL A 30 -15.58 8.95 -1.81
CA VAL A 30 -15.62 10.41 -1.73
C VAL A 30 -15.27 10.89 -0.32
N GLU A 31 -15.84 10.27 0.72
CA GLU A 31 -15.52 10.61 2.11
C GLU A 31 -14.04 10.37 2.43
N PHE A 32 -13.46 9.29 1.91
CA PHE A 32 -12.04 9.02 2.03
C PHE A 32 -11.18 10.11 1.40
N ILE A 33 -11.48 10.51 0.16
CA ILE A 33 -10.72 11.56 -0.54
C ILE A 33 -10.85 12.91 0.16
N LEU A 34 -12.05 13.28 0.61
CA LEU A 34 -12.26 14.53 1.35
C LEU A 34 -11.45 14.56 2.64
N LYS A 35 -11.44 13.45 3.39
CA LYS A 35 -10.67 13.31 4.61
C LYS A 35 -9.18 13.36 4.33
N LEU A 36 -8.70 12.58 3.36
CA LEU A 36 -7.29 12.56 2.96
C LEU A 36 -6.82 13.97 2.55
N HIS A 37 -7.63 14.68 1.75
CA HIS A 37 -7.34 16.05 1.35
C HIS A 37 -7.28 16.99 2.56
N SER A 38 -8.22 16.90 3.50
CA SER A 38 -8.19 17.73 4.71
C SER A 38 -6.97 17.45 5.61
N GLU A 39 -6.53 16.21 5.69
CA GLU A 39 -5.37 15.80 6.48
C GLU A 39 -4.04 16.18 5.82
N MET A 40 -4.00 16.21 4.49
CA MET A 40 -2.82 16.61 3.73
C MET A 40 -2.66 18.13 3.59
N LEU A 41 -3.75 18.90 3.62
CA LEU A 41 -3.73 20.35 3.48
C LEU A 41 -2.75 21.09 4.45
N PRO A 42 -2.67 20.73 5.75
CA PRO A 42 -1.74 21.38 6.66
C PRO A 42 -0.30 20.88 6.55
N LEU A 43 -0.04 19.80 5.79
CA LEU A 43 1.29 19.21 5.69
C LEU A 43 2.21 20.07 4.80
N SER A 44 3.43 20.24 5.26
CA SER A 44 4.52 20.89 4.54
C SER A 44 5.55 19.87 4.09
N GLU A 45 6.46 20.26 3.20
CA GLU A 45 7.55 19.38 2.74
C GLU A 45 8.36 18.76 3.89
N ARG A 46 8.51 19.50 5.00
CA ARG A 46 9.19 19.03 6.21
C ARG A 46 8.51 17.83 6.87
N ASP A 47 7.20 17.70 6.73
CA ASP A 47 6.41 16.60 7.29
C ASP A 47 6.55 15.32 6.46
N PHE A 48 7.01 15.45 5.20
CA PHE A 48 7.34 14.34 4.31
C PHE A 48 8.83 13.98 4.33
N VAL A 49 9.66 14.71 5.08
CA VAL A 49 11.06 14.31 5.32
C VAL A 49 11.02 13.06 6.19
N ILE A 50 11.00 11.91 5.52
CA ILE A 50 11.17 10.62 6.15
C ILE A 50 12.54 10.64 6.81
N ALA A 51 12.59 10.78 8.14
CA ALA A 51 13.73 10.31 8.89
C ALA A 51 13.93 8.86 8.46
N LEU A 52 15.02 8.60 7.73
CA LEU A 52 15.37 7.30 7.16
C LEU A 52 15.72 6.31 8.29
N ARG A 53 14.75 6.03 9.16
CA ARG A 53 14.69 4.84 10.00
C ARG A 53 13.54 4.00 9.49
N LEU A 54 13.61 3.67 8.21
CA LEU A 54 13.19 2.34 7.83
C LEU A 54 14.13 1.41 8.62
N PRO A 55 13.67 0.58 9.57
CA PRO A 55 14.48 -0.57 9.89
C PRO A 55 14.65 -1.25 8.54
N SER A 56 15.90 -1.39 8.10
CA SER A 56 16.27 -2.29 7.01
C SER A 56 16.00 -3.72 7.46
N THR A 57 14.77 -4.02 7.90
CA THR A 57 14.20 -5.35 7.84
C THR A 57 13.71 -5.52 6.40
N GLY A 58 14.65 -5.36 5.46
CA GLY A 58 14.76 -6.39 4.45
C GLY A 58 14.88 -7.67 5.25
N SER A 59 13.75 -8.36 5.44
CA SER A 59 13.84 -9.80 5.50
C SER A 59 14.65 -10.15 4.26
N ILE A 60 15.92 -10.45 4.45
CA ILE A 60 16.69 -11.20 3.48
C ILE A 60 15.86 -12.48 3.38
N LEU A 61 14.92 -12.50 2.44
CA LEU A 61 14.33 -13.75 2.03
C LEU A 61 15.56 -14.60 1.67
N PRO A 62 15.70 -15.80 2.24
CA PRO A 62 16.76 -16.69 1.78
C PRO A 62 16.66 -16.72 0.25
N PRO A 63 17.80 -16.70 -0.47
CA PRO A 63 17.79 -16.82 -1.92
C PRO A 63 16.81 -17.93 -2.26
N LEU A 64 15.77 -17.62 -3.05
CA LEU A 64 14.82 -18.64 -3.50
C LEU A 64 15.68 -19.79 -4.01
N ALA A 65 15.51 -20.97 -3.40
CA ALA A 65 16.29 -22.14 -3.76
C ALA A 65 16.28 -22.24 -5.29
N GLN A 66 17.47 -22.31 -5.87
CA GLN A 66 17.77 -22.09 -7.28
C GLN A 66 17.24 -23.20 -8.21
N SER A 67 16.09 -23.76 -7.86
CA SER A 67 15.52 -24.97 -8.44
C SER A 67 14.01 -24.81 -8.68
N HIS A 68 13.59 -23.64 -9.16
CA HIS A 68 12.30 -23.49 -9.80
C HIS A 68 12.54 -23.31 -11.30
N GLU A 69 12.86 -24.39 -12.00
CA GLU A 69 12.75 -24.38 -13.46
C GLU A 69 11.27 -24.15 -13.82
N ALA A 70 11.02 -23.28 -14.79
CA ALA A 70 9.69 -23.13 -15.36
C ALA A 70 9.39 -24.42 -16.13
N GLN A 71 8.55 -25.28 -15.56
CA GLN A 71 8.08 -26.47 -16.27
C GLN A 71 7.10 -26.02 -17.36
N GLU A 72 7.54 -26.04 -18.62
CA GLU A 72 6.66 -25.84 -19.78
C GLU A 72 5.57 -26.92 -19.77
N CYS A 73 4.31 -26.48 -19.84
CA CYS A 73 3.17 -27.38 -20.02
C CYS A 73 3.30 -28.06 -21.39
N PRO A 74 3.09 -29.38 -21.51
CA PRO A 74 3.10 -30.03 -22.82
C PRO A 74 1.92 -29.52 -23.65
N GLU A 75 2.19 -29.14 -24.89
CA GLU A 75 1.15 -28.88 -25.88
C GLU A 75 0.46 -30.21 -26.24
N TYR A 76 -0.87 -30.23 -26.14
CA TYR A 76 -1.71 -31.39 -26.45
C TYR A 76 -1.86 -31.62 -27.95
#